data_AF-A0A936N6M8-F1
#
_entry.id   AF-A0A936N6M8-F1
#
_cell.length_a   1.000
_cell.length_b   1.000
_cell.length_c   1.000
_cell.angle_alpha   90.00
_cell.angle_beta   90.00
_cell.angle_gamma   90.00
#
_symmetry.space_group_name_H-M   'P 1'
#
loop_
_entity.id
_entity.type
_entity.pdbx_description
1 polymer ?
#
loop_
_entity_poly.entity_id
_entity_poly.type
_entity_poly.pdbx_seq_one_letter_code
_entity_poly.pdbx_strand_id
1 'polypeptide(L)'
;MKRNSPFLLFVFLMLKLNTFSQELIYHESPIGFNFGGVFSVGSHVQRLGLTFNFFYVNDRFQMNSEARLQFNLKNLGPSGYHPEFVLSQGVLFAYGAPAPYANPFLSTVSNQTKYQNSLGYAYHLWFTPKKIKTTQQTGIISIQFNQISFITENDILARPLLDRFRTGAFLIQYQHDTTIQAGINCTMWTGQMGKTLRNVEGFPGPGYMDTTGSVHGNKSHGLLSLQAKYHFVVSQIIQANIGVDAEQIRNAVQNRIIHDVCWLPKSWFKRYNCHIPMLDSEGKQYLYKPEQKIKKVKPYWGLSTNSNLFY
;
A
#
# COMPACT_ATOMS: atom_id res chain seq x y z
N MET A 1 41.07 9.27 -19.52
CA MET A 1 40.39 8.07 -18.98
C MET A 1 39.28 8.50 -18.03
N LYS A 2 38.04 8.08 -18.30
CA LYS A 2 36.82 8.60 -17.67
C LYS A 2 36.61 8.05 -16.26
N ARG A 3 36.22 8.97 -15.37
CA ARG A 3 36.02 8.86 -13.92
C ARG A 3 34.75 8.04 -13.60
N ASN A 4 34.76 6.72 -13.85
CA ASN A 4 33.63 5.80 -13.58
C ASN A 4 33.70 5.11 -12.20
N SER A 5 34.63 5.50 -11.32
CA SER A 5 34.94 4.78 -10.07
C SER A 5 33.85 4.80 -8.97
N PRO A 6 33.17 5.92 -8.64
CA PRO A 6 32.29 5.95 -7.48
C PRO A 6 30.93 5.26 -7.71
N PHE A 7 30.40 5.29 -8.94
CA PHE A 7 29.12 4.66 -9.26
C PHE A 7 29.21 3.13 -9.25
N LEU A 8 30.26 2.57 -9.84
CA LEU A 8 30.49 1.12 -9.82
C LEU A 8 30.75 0.61 -8.40
N LEU A 9 31.49 1.36 -7.59
CA LEU A 9 31.70 1.04 -6.18
C LEU A 9 30.38 1.06 -5.39
N PHE A 10 29.53 2.06 -5.62
CA PHE A 10 28.20 2.15 -5.00
C PHE A 10 27.31 0.97 -5.39
N VAL A 11 27.23 0.64 -6.69
CA VAL A 11 26.46 -0.52 -7.17
C VAL A 11 26.99 -1.82 -6.56
N PHE A 12 28.31 -2.00 -6.52
CA PHE A 12 28.93 -3.19 -5.92
C PHE A 12 28.68 -3.30 -4.41
N LEU A 13 28.75 -2.18 -3.69
CA LEU A 13 28.45 -2.13 -2.26
C LEU A 13 26.98 -2.47 -1.99
N MET A 14 26.07 -1.98 -2.84
CA MET A 14 24.65 -2.35 -2.77
C MET A 14 24.45 -3.85 -2.98
N LEU A 15 25.11 -4.45 -3.97
CA LEU A 15 25.00 -5.89 -4.23
C LEU A 15 25.51 -6.70 -3.02
N LYS A 16 26.63 -6.32 -2.39
CA LYS A 16 27.18 -7.01 -1.21
C LYS A 16 26.30 -6.91 0.05
N LEU A 17 25.71 -5.75 0.32
CA LEU A 17 24.82 -5.59 1.47
C LEU A 17 23.56 -6.46 1.33
N ASN A 18 23.08 -6.63 0.09
CA ASN A 18 21.95 -7.50 -0.20
C ASN A 18 22.28 -8.98 -0.04
N THR A 19 23.48 -9.45 -0.40
CA THR A 19 23.84 -10.87 -0.19
C THR A 19 23.96 -11.22 1.29
N PHE A 20 24.53 -10.32 2.11
CA PHE A 20 24.63 -10.54 3.56
C PHE A 20 23.25 -10.53 4.25
N SER A 21 22.36 -9.65 3.78
CA SER A 21 20.94 -9.64 4.16
C SER A 21 20.27 -11.00 3.94
N GLN A 22 20.48 -11.63 2.78
CA GLN A 22 19.90 -12.94 2.46
C GLN A 22 20.41 -14.02 3.39
N GLU A 23 21.72 -14.04 3.62
CA GLU A 23 22.36 -15.02 4.49
C GLU A 23 21.70 -15.03 5.87
N LEU A 24 21.42 -13.86 6.45
CA LEU A 24 20.71 -13.76 7.73
C LEU A 24 19.29 -14.34 7.70
N ILE A 25 18.56 -14.16 6.61
CA ILE A 25 17.20 -14.71 6.43
C ILE A 25 17.24 -16.24 6.34
N TYR A 26 18.18 -16.79 5.56
CA TYR A 26 18.28 -18.24 5.34
C TYR A 26 18.87 -19.00 6.53
N HIS A 27 19.69 -18.35 7.35
CA HIS A 27 20.26 -18.95 8.57
C HIS A 27 19.37 -18.85 9.82
N GLU A 28 18.10 -18.49 9.65
CA GLU A 28 17.13 -18.34 10.75
C GLU A 28 17.65 -17.43 11.88
N SER A 29 18.45 -16.42 11.53
CA SER A 29 18.96 -15.47 12.49
C SER A 29 17.80 -14.73 13.15
N PRO A 30 17.85 -14.49 14.48
CA PRO A 30 16.84 -13.67 15.15
C PRO A 30 16.89 -12.22 14.67
N ILE A 31 17.89 -11.80 13.90
CA ILE A 31 18.02 -10.46 13.34
C ILE A 31 18.33 -10.56 11.85
N GLY A 32 17.66 -9.72 11.05
CA GLY A 32 18.04 -9.47 9.67
C GLY A 32 17.72 -8.04 9.24
N PHE A 33 18.35 -7.61 8.17
CA PHE A 33 18.10 -6.32 7.55
C PHE A 33 18.24 -6.43 6.06
N ASN A 34 17.66 -5.51 5.29
CA ASN A 34 17.81 -5.41 3.84
C ASN A 34 17.95 -3.95 3.44
N PHE A 35 18.85 -3.67 2.50
CA PHE A 35 19.01 -2.36 1.89
C PHE A 35 18.83 -2.47 0.38
N GLY A 36 17.81 -1.80 -0.18
CA GLY A 36 17.41 -1.96 -1.57
C GLY A 36 17.24 -0.63 -2.31
N GLY A 37 17.50 -0.65 -3.62
CA GLY A 37 17.05 0.40 -4.53
C GLY A 37 15.58 0.20 -4.89
N VAL A 38 14.78 1.26 -4.78
CA VAL A 38 13.40 1.27 -5.24
C VAL A 38 13.38 1.90 -6.62
N PHE A 39 12.97 1.14 -7.61
CA PHE A 39 12.67 1.65 -8.95
C PHE A 39 11.22 1.29 -9.26
N SER A 40 10.44 2.21 -9.79
CA SER A 40 9.09 1.90 -10.26
C SER A 40 8.78 2.66 -11.52
N VAL A 41 8.26 1.95 -12.52
CA VAL A 41 7.77 2.51 -13.78
C VAL A 41 6.39 1.92 -14.06
N GLY A 42 5.43 2.79 -14.37
CA GLY A 42 4.06 2.36 -14.58
C GLY A 42 3.16 3.47 -15.11
N SER A 43 1.90 3.11 -15.35
CA SER A 43 0.91 4.06 -15.86
C SER A 43 0.52 5.12 -14.85
N HIS A 44 0.61 4.84 -13.54
CA HIS A 44 0.20 5.77 -12.47
C HIS A 44 1.34 6.20 -11.54
N VAL A 45 2.40 5.38 -11.45
CA VAL A 45 3.51 5.58 -10.53
C VAL A 45 4.82 5.54 -11.30
N GLN A 46 5.68 6.53 -11.07
CA GLN A 46 7.06 6.56 -11.53
C GLN A 46 7.92 7.15 -10.42
N ARG A 47 8.83 6.36 -9.86
CA ARG A 47 9.66 6.80 -8.74
C ARG A 47 10.99 6.06 -8.69
N LEU A 48 11.95 6.69 -8.04
CA LEU A 48 13.24 6.12 -7.69
C LEU A 48 13.52 6.38 -6.21
N GLY A 49 14.23 5.49 -5.53
CA GLY A 49 14.41 5.63 -4.09
C GLY A 49 15.30 4.58 -3.47
N LEU A 50 15.33 4.61 -2.15
CA LEU A 50 16.07 3.69 -1.29
C LEU A 50 15.12 3.17 -0.22
N THR A 51 15.29 1.90 0.13
CA THR A 51 14.58 1.26 1.24
C THR A 51 15.58 0.59 2.17
N PHE A 52 15.34 0.73 3.46
CA PHE A 52 15.99 -0.04 4.50
C PHE A 52 14.92 -0.77 5.30
N ASN A 53 15.05 -2.09 5.41
CA ASN A 53 14.21 -2.93 6.23
C ASN A 53 15.05 -3.57 7.32
N PHE A 54 14.48 -3.75 8.50
CA PHE A 54 15.09 -4.45 9.62
C PHE A 54 14.03 -5.32 10.27
N PHE A 55 14.38 -6.54 10.65
CA PHE A 55 13.52 -7.40 11.46
C PHE A 55 14.26 -7.98 12.65
N TYR A 56 13.51 -8.22 13.72
CA TYR A 56 13.94 -8.95 14.90
C TYR A 56 12.89 -10.00 15.24
N VAL A 57 13.29 -11.26 15.35
CA VAL A 57 12.47 -12.42 15.70
C VAL A 57 12.89 -12.93 17.08
N ASN A 58 11.92 -13.08 17.97
CA ASN A 58 12.04 -13.75 19.25
C ASN A 58 10.93 -14.80 19.38
N ASP A 59 11.24 -16.03 18.95
CA ASP A 59 10.30 -17.16 18.86
C ASP A 59 9.03 -16.80 18.08
N ARG A 60 7.91 -16.56 18.77
CA ARG A 60 6.60 -16.23 18.19
C ARG A 60 6.41 -14.74 17.94
N PHE A 61 7.26 -13.88 18.48
CA PHE A 61 7.14 -12.44 18.31
C PHE A 61 8.14 -11.94 17.29
N GLN A 62 7.71 -11.04 16.41
CA GLN A 62 8.62 -10.39 15.48
C GLN A 62 8.29 -8.91 15.35
N MET A 63 9.35 -8.11 15.24
CA MET A 63 9.30 -6.68 14.96
C MET A 63 9.88 -6.42 13.58
N ASN A 64 9.21 -5.60 12.77
CA ASN A 64 9.65 -5.18 11.44
C ASN A 64 9.73 -3.66 11.39
N SER A 65 10.86 -3.10 11.00
CA SER A 65 11.04 -1.64 10.84
C SER A 65 11.42 -1.35 9.40
N GLU A 66 10.88 -0.27 8.84
CA GLU A 66 11.20 0.16 7.49
C GLU A 66 11.41 1.68 7.45
N ALA A 67 12.45 2.10 6.74
CA ALA A 67 12.67 3.49 6.37
C ALA A 67 12.84 3.59 4.85
N ARG A 68 12.05 4.46 4.21
CA ARG A 68 12.08 4.66 2.77
C ARG A 68 12.22 6.11 2.40
N LEU A 69 13.09 6.38 1.44
CA LEU A 69 13.19 7.67 0.78
C LEU A 69 12.91 7.49 -0.71
N GLN A 70 11.88 8.16 -1.23
CA GLN A 70 11.45 8.05 -2.62
C GLN A 70 11.40 9.42 -3.26
N PHE A 71 11.82 9.51 -4.52
CA PHE A 71 11.62 10.66 -5.38
C PHE A 71 10.54 10.31 -6.40
N ASN A 72 9.36 10.85 -6.20
CA ASN A 72 8.20 10.65 -7.05
C ASN A 72 8.29 11.58 -8.26
N LEU A 73 8.35 11.01 -9.45
CA LEU A 73 8.18 11.70 -10.73
C LEU A 73 6.70 11.75 -11.11
N LYS A 74 6.01 10.64 -10.83
CA LYS A 74 4.57 10.45 -11.01
C LYS A 74 4.02 9.65 -9.83
N ASN A 75 2.89 10.08 -9.28
CA ASN A 75 2.21 9.40 -8.18
C ASN A 75 0.68 9.50 -8.34
N LEU A 76 -0.08 8.73 -7.55
CA LEU A 76 -1.55 8.70 -7.57
C LEU A 76 -2.19 10.04 -7.20
N GLY A 77 -1.55 10.78 -6.30
CA GLY A 77 -2.05 12.07 -5.84
C GLY A 77 -1.59 13.25 -6.70
N PRO A 78 -0.99 14.29 -6.09
CA PRO A 78 -0.53 15.47 -6.81
C PRO A 78 0.53 15.14 -7.85
N SER A 79 0.42 15.80 -9.00
CA SER A 79 1.44 15.78 -10.05
C SER A 79 2.66 16.61 -9.66
N GLY A 80 3.83 16.16 -10.09
CA GLY A 80 5.08 16.89 -9.99
C GLY A 80 6.13 16.22 -9.13
N TYR A 81 7.38 16.67 -9.32
CA TYR A 81 8.55 16.09 -8.65
C TYR A 81 8.59 16.42 -7.17
N HIS A 82 8.63 15.39 -6.33
CA HIS A 82 8.77 15.56 -4.89
C HIS A 82 9.42 14.36 -4.22
N PRO A 83 10.23 14.59 -3.17
CA PRO A 83 10.62 13.54 -2.27
C PRO A 83 9.43 13.14 -1.38
N GLU A 84 9.42 11.88 -0.97
CA GLU A 84 8.54 11.32 0.04
C GLU A 84 9.38 10.43 0.95
N PHE A 85 9.27 10.67 2.26
CA PHE A 85 9.95 9.86 3.26
C PHE A 85 8.91 9.09 4.06
N VAL A 86 9.13 7.79 4.25
CA VAL A 86 8.22 6.92 4.98
C VAL A 86 8.99 6.24 6.09
N LEU A 87 8.44 6.30 7.30
CA LEU A 87 8.88 5.49 8.43
C LEU A 87 7.78 4.53 8.80
N SER A 88 8.14 3.28 9.04
CA SER A 88 7.18 2.23 9.34
C SER A 88 7.66 1.36 10.48
N GLN A 89 6.74 1.01 11.36
CA GLN A 89 6.97 0.07 12.46
C GLN A 89 5.86 -0.97 12.48
N GLY A 90 6.23 -2.24 12.36
CA GLY A 90 5.35 -3.38 12.46
C GLY A 90 5.74 -4.33 13.57
N VAL A 91 4.74 -5.05 14.06
CA VAL A 91 4.85 -6.14 15.02
C VAL A 91 3.92 -7.26 14.57
N LEU A 92 4.34 -8.50 14.78
CA LEU A 92 3.49 -9.65 14.53
C LEU A 92 3.68 -10.74 15.59
N PHE A 93 2.63 -11.52 15.76
CA PHE A 93 2.61 -12.75 16.54
C PHE A 93 2.38 -13.93 15.61
N ALA A 94 3.27 -14.92 15.67
CA ALA A 94 3.27 -16.09 14.82
C ALA A 94 2.91 -17.36 15.61
N TYR A 95 2.24 -18.30 14.94
CA TYR A 95 1.72 -19.52 15.57
C TYR A 95 1.49 -20.63 14.55
N GLY A 96 1.20 -21.84 15.04
CA GLY A 96 0.89 -23.01 14.22
C GLY A 96 2.08 -23.94 14.02
N ALA A 97 2.02 -24.75 12.97
CA ALA A 97 3.10 -25.68 12.63
C ALA A 97 4.34 -24.92 12.10
N PRO A 98 5.51 -25.57 12.09
CA PRO A 98 6.69 -25.02 11.45
C PRO A 98 6.42 -24.65 9.99
N ALA A 99 6.90 -23.48 9.57
CA ALA A 99 6.83 -23.04 8.19
C ALA A 99 7.68 -23.97 7.30
N PRO A 100 7.20 -24.38 6.13
CA PRO A 100 7.94 -25.28 5.24
C PRO A 100 9.17 -24.64 4.58
N TYR A 101 9.25 -23.31 4.60
CA TYR A 101 10.34 -22.54 4.01
C TYR A 101 10.46 -21.15 4.66
N ALA A 102 11.65 -20.55 4.56
CA ALA A 102 11.88 -19.18 4.99
C ALA A 102 11.20 -18.17 4.04
N ASN A 103 10.74 -17.04 4.57
CA ASN A 103 10.10 -16.01 3.76
C ASN A 103 11.09 -14.89 3.37
N PRO A 104 11.54 -14.83 2.10
CA PRO A 104 12.47 -13.80 1.65
C PRO A 104 11.79 -12.46 1.36
N PHE A 105 10.46 -12.41 1.34
CA PHE A 105 9.72 -11.21 1.03
C PHE A 105 9.57 -10.35 2.29
N LEU A 106 10.46 -9.36 2.43
CA LEU A 106 10.44 -8.43 3.54
C LEU A 106 9.37 -7.35 3.32
N SER A 107 8.59 -7.12 4.37
CA SER A 107 7.67 -5.98 4.50
C SER A 107 7.44 -5.71 5.99
N THR A 108 6.69 -4.66 6.30
CA THR A 108 6.37 -4.31 7.69
C THR A 108 5.49 -5.34 8.40
N VAL A 109 4.84 -6.24 7.65
CA VAL A 109 3.94 -7.26 8.19
C VAL A 109 4.22 -8.66 7.63
N SER A 110 5.37 -8.86 7.00
CA SER A 110 5.81 -10.20 6.57
C SER A 110 6.27 -11.00 7.78
N ASN A 111 5.98 -12.29 7.75
CA ASN A 111 6.42 -13.25 8.76
C ASN A 111 7.76 -13.87 8.35
N GLN A 112 8.81 -13.62 9.13
CA GLN A 112 10.14 -14.22 9.04
C GLN A 112 10.37 -15.23 10.17
N THR A 113 9.36 -15.54 10.98
CA THR A 113 9.45 -16.57 12.03
C THR A 113 9.43 -17.98 11.43
N LYS A 114 9.63 -18.98 12.30
CA LYS A 114 9.56 -20.40 11.93
C LYS A 114 8.13 -20.94 11.88
N TYR A 115 7.10 -20.11 12.04
CA TYR A 115 5.70 -20.56 12.12
C TYR A 115 4.92 -20.19 10.87
N GLN A 116 4.02 -21.08 10.43
CA GLN A 116 3.28 -20.91 9.18
C GLN A 116 2.15 -19.85 9.23
N ASN A 117 1.67 -19.47 10.41
CA ASN A 117 0.60 -18.48 10.57
C ASN A 117 1.07 -17.25 11.33
N SER A 118 0.48 -16.09 11.04
CA SER A 118 0.77 -14.87 11.80
C SER A 118 -0.41 -13.89 11.82
N LEU A 119 -0.39 -13.03 12.83
CA LEU A 119 -1.22 -11.83 12.95
C LEU A 119 -0.29 -10.63 13.09
N GLY A 120 -0.40 -9.67 12.19
CA GLY A 120 0.47 -8.50 12.15
C GLY A 120 -0.30 -7.19 12.23
N TYR A 121 0.35 -6.20 12.83
CA TYR A 121 -0.04 -4.80 12.75
C TYR A 121 1.18 -3.97 12.37
N ALA A 122 1.01 -2.98 11.50
CA ALA A 122 2.02 -1.98 11.26
C ALA A 122 1.47 -0.57 11.24
N TYR A 123 2.33 0.39 11.53
CA TYR A 123 2.05 1.81 11.55
C TYR A 123 3.01 2.54 10.62
N HIS A 124 2.48 3.42 9.78
CA HIS A 124 3.24 4.19 8.79
C HIS A 124 3.12 5.68 9.05
N LEU A 125 4.24 6.38 8.91
CA LEU A 125 4.36 7.83 8.89
C LEU A 125 4.82 8.28 7.51
N TRP A 126 3.94 8.94 6.78
CA TRP A 126 4.20 9.47 5.44
C TRP A 126 4.56 10.95 5.54
N PHE A 127 5.76 11.33 5.13
CA PHE A 127 6.24 12.70 5.13
C PHE A 127 6.40 13.21 3.70
N THR A 128 5.71 14.31 3.39
CA THR A 128 5.84 15.00 2.10
C THR A 128 6.14 16.48 2.30
N PRO A 129 6.77 17.15 1.32
CA PRO A 129 6.98 18.59 1.37
C PRO A 129 5.68 19.36 1.57
N LYS A 130 5.74 20.51 2.27
CA LYS A 130 4.57 21.37 2.57
C LYS A 130 3.75 21.76 1.34
N LYS A 131 4.36 21.84 0.15
CA LYS A 131 3.67 22.12 -1.12
C LYS A 131 2.77 20.97 -1.60
N ILE A 132 3.10 19.73 -1.26
CA ILE A 132 2.39 18.51 -1.68
C ILE A 132 1.18 18.25 -0.78
N LYS A 133 1.30 18.54 0.53
CA LYS A 133 0.21 18.47 1.51
C LYS A 133 -0.42 17.07 1.66
N THR A 134 0.35 16.00 1.49
CA THR A 134 -0.13 14.60 1.64
C THR A 134 0.55 13.84 2.78
N THR A 135 1.09 14.57 3.76
CA THR A 135 1.63 13.99 5.00
C THR A 135 0.49 13.34 5.78
N GLN A 136 0.68 12.07 6.14
CA GLN A 136 -0.37 11.21 6.67
C GLN A 136 0.20 10.13 7.58
N GLN A 137 -0.67 9.53 8.39
CA GLN A 137 -0.40 8.30 9.12
C GLN A 137 -1.41 7.25 8.69
N THR A 138 -0.97 6.02 8.46
CA THR A 138 -1.81 4.88 8.09
C THR A 138 -1.41 3.66 8.92
N GLY A 139 -2.33 2.73 9.09
CA GLY A 139 -2.05 1.46 9.75
C GLY A 139 -2.36 0.30 8.82
N ILE A 140 -1.67 -0.82 9.05
CA ILE A 140 -1.87 -2.09 8.37
C ILE A 140 -2.30 -3.13 9.39
N ILE A 141 -3.25 -3.98 9.00
CA ILE A 141 -3.50 -5.27 9.65
C ILE A 141 -3.17 -6.37 8.64
N SER A 142 -2.45 -7.40 9.08
CA SER A 142 -2.23 -8.62 8.31
C SER A 142 -2.67 -9.86 9.06
N ILE A 143 -3.18 -10.82 8.31
CA ILE A 143 -3.48 -12.17 8.78
C ILE A 143 -2.90 -13.14 7.76
N GLN A 144 -2.02 -14.02 8.22
CA GLN A 144 -1.43 -15.07 7.40
C GLN A 144 -1.90 -16.42 7.91
N PHE A 145 -2.42 -17.23 6.99
CA PHE A 145 -2.70 -18.64 7.18
C PHE A 145 -1.88 -19.44 6.18
N ASN A 146 -0.83 -20.10 6.66
CA ASN A 146 0.10 -20.84 5.83
C ASN A 146 0.67 -19.95 4.69
N GLN A 147 0.41 -20.32 3.44
CA GLN A 147 0.88 -19.61 2.26
C GLN A 147 0.01 -18.41 1.85
N ILE A 148 -1.16 -18.24 2.47
CA ILE A 148 -2.13 -17.20 2.11
C ILE A 148 -2.06 -16.06 3.13
N SER A 149 -1.99 -14.82 2.64
CA SER A 149 -2.04 -13.62 3.48
C SER A 149 -3.15 -12.68 3.02
N PHE A 150 -3.89 -12.17 4.00
CA PHE A 150 -4.85 -11.08 3.87
C PHE A 150 -4.25 -9.86 4.54
N ILE A 151 -4.10 -8.77 3.79
CA ILE A 151 -3.46 -7.57 4.29
C ILE A 151 -4.32 -6.38 3.91
N THR A 152 -4.51 -5.44 4.83
CA THR A 152 -5.25 -4.21 4.56
C THR A 152 -4.56 -3.02 5.20
N GLU A 153 -4.54 -1.90 4.47
CA GLU A 153 -4.06 -0.61 4.96
C GLU A 153 -5.21 0.38 5.01
N ASN A 154 -5.29 1.20 6.05
CA ASN A 154 -6.24 2.30 6.14
C ASN A 154 -5.74 3.37 7.13
N ASP A 155 -6.16 4.63 6.95
CA ASP A 155 -5.85 5.70 7.89
C ASP A 155 -6.55 5.55 9.25
N ILE A 156 -7.75 4.95 9.29
CA ILE A 156 -8.50 4.67 10.52
C ILE A 156 -7.72 3.76 11.49
N LEU A 157 -6.80 2.96 10.96
CA LEU A 157 -5.94 2.05 11.74
C LEU A 157 -4.78 2.77 12.43
N ALA A 158 -4.57 4.08 12.16
CA ALA A 158 -3.50 4.89 12.72
C ALA A 158 -4.00 6.18 13.39
N ARG A 159 -4.97 6.86 12.79
CA ARG A 159 -5.62 8.04 13.37
C ARG A 159 -7.13 8.01 13.10
N PRO A 160 -7.95 8.53 14.03
CA PRO A 160 -9.39 8.57 13.84
C PRO A 160 -9.81 9.33 12.56
N LEU A 161 -10.57 8.63 11.70
CA LEU A 161 -11.46 9.09 10.61
C LEU A 161 -10.97 10.29 9.79
N LEU A 162 -9.92 10.08 9.00
CA LEU A 162 -9.46 11.07 8.03
C LEU A 162 -9.31 10.38 6.68
N ASP A 163 -10.40 9.84 6.08
CA ASP A 163 -10.43 9.15 4.77
C ASP A 163 -9.77 9.98 3.65
N ARG A 164 -8.44 10.09 3.60
CA ARG A 164 -7.74 11.05 2.75
C ARG A 164 -6.46 10.45 2.23
N PHE A 165 -6.06 10.86 1.04
CA PHE A 165 -4.85 10.39 0.36
C PHE A 165 -4.81 8.86 0.31
N ARG A 166 -4.07 8.20 1.20
CA ARG A 166 -3.96 6.73 1.28
C ARG A 166 -5.14 6.16 2.08
N THR A 167 -6.33 6.31 1.50
CA THR A 167 -7.61 6.10 2.20
C THR A 167 -7.94 4.63 2.43
N GLY A 168 -7.27 3.70 1.75
CA GLY A 168 -7.56 2.28 1.93
C GLY A 168 -6.92 1.39 0.87
N ALA A 169 -6.44 0.23 1.29
CA ALA A 169 -5.95 -0.80 0.39
C ALA A 169 -6.22 -2.20 0.97
N PHE A 170 -6.31 -3.20 0.09
CA PHE A 170 -6.35 -4.60 0.46
C PHE A 170 -5.54 -5.46 -0.51
N LEU A 171 -4.94 -6.52 0.03
CA LEU A 171 -4.16 -7.50 -0.70
C LEU A 171 -4.53 -8.88 -0.20
N ILE A 172 -4.94 -9.73 -1.13
CA ILE A 172 -5.00 -11.18 -0.91
C ILE A 172 -3.88 -11.78 -1.73
N GLN A 173 -2.90 -12.40 -1.07
CA GLN A 173 -1.74 -12.96 -1.74
C GLN A 173 -1.48 -14.40 -1.31
N TYR A 174 -0.95 -15.17 -2.25
CA TYR A 174 -0.43 -16.52 -2.07
C TYR A 174 1.08 -16.51 -2.30
N GLN A 175 1.82 -17.20 -1.44
CA GLN A 175 3.24 -17.41 -1.57
C GLN A 175 3.54 -18.85 -1.97
N HIS A 176 4.34 -19.01 -3.03
CA HIS A 176 4.91 -20.29 -3.42
C HIS A 176 6.40 -20.30 -3.08
N ASP A 177 6.74 -21.10 -2.08
CA ASP A 177 8.09 -21.31 -1.59
C ASP A 177 8.83 -19.98 -1.31
N THR A 178 10.11 -19.91 -1.67
CA THR A 178 10.96 -18.74 -1.49
C THR A 178 11.07 -17.89 -2.76
N THR A 179 10.22 -18.12 -3.77
CA THR A 179 10.47 -17.58 -5.12
C THR A 179 9.39 -16.62 -5.58
N ILE A 180 8.11 -16.93 -5.34
CA ILE A 180 6.99 -16.21 -5.94
C ILE A 180 5.94 -15.83 -4.89
N GLN A 181 5.44 -14.60 -4.98
CA GLN A 181 4.15 -14.21 -4.42
C GLN A 181 3.23 -13.75 -5.54
N ALA A 182 1.97 -14.18 -5.54
CA ALA A 182 0.96 -13.70 -6.47
C ALA A 182 -0.30 -13.30 -5.71
N GLY A 183 -1.01 -12.28 -6.16
CA GLY A 183 -2.17 -11.79 -5.42
C GLY A 183 -3.06 -10.84 -6.18
N ILE A 184 -4.20 -10.52 -5.55
CA ILE A 184 -5.11 -9.47 -5.98
C ILE A 184 -4.89 -8.29 -5.06
N ASN A 185 -4.42 -7.18 -5.63
CA ASN A 185 -4.19 -5.93 -4.93
C ASN A 185 -5.25 -4.91 -5.33
N CYS A 186 -5.87 -4.27 -4.35
CA CYS A 186 -6.67 -3.08 -4.53
C CYS A 186 -6.11 -1.93 -3.70
N THR A 187 -5.86 -0.81 -4.36
CA THR A 187 -5.30 0.38 -3.72
C THR A 187 -6.18 1.57 -4.06
N MET A 188 -6.65 2.28 -3.05
CA MET A 188 -7.52 3.44 -3.20
C MET A 188 -6.81 4.70 -2.77
N TRP A 189 -6.98 5.78 -3.53
CA TRP A 189 -6.45 7.08 -3.17
C TRP A 189 -7.51 8.15 -3.34
N THR A 190 -7.62 9.10 -2.42
CA THR A 190 -8.61 10.19 -2.48
C THR A 190 -8.01 11.55 -2.10
N GLY A 191 -8.62 12.64 -2.56
CA GLY A 191 -8.35 13.96 -1.99
C GLY A 191 -8.73 14.03 -0.50
N GLN A 192 -8.39 15.14 0.13
CA GLN A 192 -8.85 15.41 1.49
C GLN A 192 -10.37 15.57 1.52
N MET A 193 -11.04 14.92 2.47
CA MET A 193 -12.48 15.09 2.67
C MET A 193 -12.79 16.44 3.31
N GLY A 194 -13.89 17.05 2.88
CA GLY A 194 -14.43 18.27 3.46
C GLY A 194 -15.69 18.02 4.27
N LYS A 195 -16.72 18.82 4.02
CA LYS A 195 -17.93 18.83 4.86
C LYS A 195 -18.83 17.64 4.56
N THR A 196 -19.38 17.02 5.59
CA THR A 196 -20.43 16.01 5.44
C THR A 196 -21.78 16.66 5.11
N LEU A 197 -22.42 16.19 4.04
CA LEU A 197 -23.77 16.56 3.64
C LEU A 197 -24.66 15.32 3.73
N ARG A 198 -25.72 15.39 4.54
CA ARG A 198 -26.64 14.26 4.80
C ARG A 198 -27.99 14.47 4.14
N ASN A 199 -28.68 13.36 3.87
CA ASN A 199 -30.06 13.35 3.34
C ASN A 199 -30.20 14.18 2.06
N VAL A 200 -29.20 14.13 1.18
CA VAL A 200 -29.23 14.83 -0.10
C VAL A 200 -30.09 14.03 -1.08
N GLU A 201 -31.13 14.66 -1.61
CA GLU A 201 -32.03 14.05 -2.58
C GLU A 201 -31.27 13.60 -3.84
N GLY A 202 -31.58 12.39 -4.33
CA GLY A 202 -30.95 11.80 -5.50
C GLY A 202 -29.56 11.18 -5.27
N PHE A 203 -28.95 11.34 -4.08
CA PHE A 203 -27.65 10.74 -3.77
C PHE A 203 -27.80 9.43 -2.98
N PRO A 204 -27.06 8.35 -3.31
CA PRO A 204 -27.18 7.07 -2.62
C PRO A 204 -26.63 7.09 -1.18
N GLY A 205 -27.25 6.31 -0.29
CA GLY A 205 -26.78 6.18 1.10
C GLY A 205 -27.19 7.36 1.99
N PRO A 206 -26.50 7.61 3.11
CA PRO A 206 -26.89 8.67 4.07
C PRO A 206 -26.54 10.09 3.61
N GLY A 207 -25.92 10.24 2.43
CA GLY A 207 -25.33 11.48 1.89
C GLY A 207 -23.85 11.32 1.56
N TYR A 208 -23.16 12.44 1.30
CA TYR A 208 -21.77 12.44 0.82
C TYR A 208 -20.84 13.41 1.54
N MET A 209 -19.53 13.20 1.37
CA MET A 209 -18.51 14.16 1.79
C MET A 209 -18.16 15.12 0.65
N ASP A 210 -18.42 16.41 0.84
CA ASP A 210 -18.05 17.45 -0.11
C ASP A 210 -16.53 17.65 -0.10
N THR A 211 -15.92 17.61 -1.28
CA THR A 211 -14.48 17.75 -1.54
C THR A 211 -14.19 19.01 -2.35
N THR A 212 -15.19 19.86 -2.58
CA THR A 212 -15.04 21.13 -3.29
C THR A 212 -14.08 22.03 -2.52
N GLY A 213 -13.03 22.50 -3.20
CA GLY A 213 -11.99 23.33 -2.60
C GLY A 213 -11.04 22.60 -1.63
N SER A 214 -11.19 21.28 -1.45
CA SER A 214 -10.31 20.51 -0.59
C SER A 214 -8.96 20.21 -1.25
N VAL A 215 -7.96 19.88 -0.43
CA VAL A 215 -6.63 19.51 -0.91
C VAL A 215 -6.74 18.27 -1.80
N HIS A 216 -6.44 18.44 -3.09
CA HIS A 216 -6.55 17.39 -4.11
C HIS A 216 -7.95 16.78 -4.25
N GLY A 217 -9.01 17.52 -3.93
CA GLY A 217 -10.40 17.03 -4.00
C GLY A 217 -10.87 16.55 -5.38
N ASN A 218 -10.12 16.91 -6.44
CA ASN A 218 -10.31 16.48 -7.82
C ASN A 218 -9.46 15.27 -8.22
N LYS A 219 -8.86 14.58 -7.24
CA LYS A 219 -8.05 13.38 -7.44
C LYS A 219 -8.65 12.23 -6.65
N SER A 220 -8.87 11.12 -7.34
CA SER A 220 -9.41 9.88 -6.80
C SER A 220 -8.95 8.74 -7.69
N HIS A 221 -8.62 7.61 -7.07
CA HIS A 221 -8.17 6.39 -7.74
C HIS A 221 -8.73 5.17 -7.02
N GLY A 222 -9.17 4.20 -7.81
CA GLY A 222 -9.56 2.87 -7.35
C GLY A 222 -8.85 1.85 -8.22
N LEU A 223 -7.63 1.49 -7.82
CA LEU A 223 -6.82 0.53 -8.55
C LEU A 223 -7.21 -0.88 -8.13
N LEU A 224 -7.48 -1.75 -9.09
CA LEU A 224 -7.60 -3.19 -8.87
C LEU A 224 -6.65 -3.90 -9.84
N SER A 225 -5.82 -4.79 -9.32
CA SER A 225 -4.78 -5.45 -10.12
C SER A 225 -4.47 -6.86 -9.67
N LEU A 226 -4.03 -7.66 -10.63
CA LEU A 226 -3.21 -8.83 -10.38
C LEU A 226 -1.78 -8.36 -10.10
N GLN A 227 -1.20 -8.87 -9.04
CA GLN A 227 0.16 -8.60 -8.59
C GLN A 227 0.97 -9.89 -8.61
N ALA A 228 2.19 -9.82 -9.10
CA ALA A 228 3.18 -10.90 -8.99
C ALA A 228 4.50 -10.32 -8.49
N LYS A 229 5.13 -10.99 -7.54
CA LYS A 229 6.48 -10.70 -7.05
C LYS A 229 7.35 -11.92 -7.28
N TYR A 230 8.57 -11.67 -7.73
CA TYR A 230 9.61 -12.66 -7.90
C TYR A 230 10.82 -12.26 -7.07
N HIS A 231 11.29 -13.17 -6.22
CA HIS A 231 12.52 -13.01 -5.47
C HIS A 231 13.70 -13.40 -6.37
N PHE A 232 14.46 -12.41 -6.84
CA PHE A 232 15.59 -12.59 -7.73
C PHE A 232 16.89 -12.81 -6.93
N VAL A 233 17.92 -13.39 -7.57
CA VAL A 233 19.24 -13.58 -6.96
C VAL A 233 19.79 -12.20 -6.53
N VAL A 234 20.36 -12.09 -5.32
CA VAL A 234 20.82 -10.84 -4.67
C VAL A 234 19.71 -10.00 -3.99
N SER A 235 18.71 -10.64 -3.37
CA SER A 235 17.73 -10.02 -2.46
C SER A 235 16.85 -8.92 -3.07
N GLN A 236 16.85 -8.82 -4.40
CA GLN A 236 16.00 -7.89 -5.12
C GLN A 236 14.67 -8.56 -5.40
N ILE A 237 13.60 -7.90 -4.99
CA ILE A 237 12.24 -8.35 -5.32
C ILE A 237 11.79 -7.57 -6.55
N ILE A 238 11.46 -8.26 -7.63
CA ILE A 238 10.80 -7.66 -8.79
C ILE A 238 9.30 -7.85 -8.63
N GLN A 239 8.52 -6.79 -8.78
CA GLN A 239 7.06 -6.84 -8.76
C GLN A 239 6.48 -6.31 -10.07
N ALA A 240 5.47 -7.01 -10.57
CA ALA A 240 4.62 -6.57 -11.67
C ALA A 240 3.17 -6.43 -11.19
N ASN A 241 2.47 -5.43 -11.70
CA ASN A 241 1.02 -5.27 -11.51
C ASN A 241 0.36 -5.01 -12.86
N ILE A 242 -0.81 -5.60 -13.08
CA ILE A 242 -1.68 -5.33 -14.24
C ILE A 242 -3.14 -5.30 -13.81
N GLY A 243 -3.90 -4.34 -14.32
CA GLY A 243 -5.29 -4.15 -13.92
C GLY A 243 -5.90 -2.86 -14.45
N VAL A 244 -6.75 -2.25 -13.62
CA VAL A 244 -7.55 -1.06 -13.99
C VAL A 244 -7.61 -0.03 -12.87
N ASP A 245 -7.71 1.25 -13.25
CA ASP A 245 -8.08 2.37 -12.39
C ASP A 245 -9.51 2.82 -12.72
N ALA A 246 -10.42 2.72 -11.75
CA ALA A 246 -11.82 3.12 -11.91
C ALA A 246 -12.40 3.68 -10.60
N GLU A 247 -13.19 4.75 -10.69
CA GLU A 247 -13.94 5.28 -9.54
C GLU A 247 -14.93 4.26 -8.97
N GLN A 248 -15.47 3.41 -9.85
CA GLN A 248 -16.41 2.36 -9.50
C GLN A 248 -15.79 1.32 -8.56
N ILE A 249 -14.49 1.02 -8.72
CA ILE A 249 -13.76 0.11 -7.83
C ILE A 249 -13.69 0.72 -6.44
N ARG A 250 -13.23 1.97 -6.33
CA ARG A 250 -13.18 2.70 -5.05
C ARG A 250 -14.57 2.77 -4.42
N ASN A 251 -15.60 3.14 -5.19
CA ASN A 251 -16.96 3.24 -4.68
C ASN A 251 -17.51 1.88 -4.19
N ALA A 252 -17.26 0.79 -4.93
CA ALA A 252 -17.69 -0.53 -4.51
C ALA A 252 -17.00 -0.96 -3.20
N VAL A 253 -15.70 -0.79 -3.09
CA VAL A 253 -14.93 -1.24 -1.93
C VAL A 253 -15.14 -0.30 -0.73
N GLN A 254 -14.92 1.00 -0.90
CA GLN A 254 -14.99 1.96 0.20
C GLN A 254 -16.42 2.26 0.61
N ASN A 255 -17.29 2.66 -0.33
CA ASN A 255 -18.63 3.08 0.05
C ASN A 255 -19.56 1.89 0.30
N ARG A 256 -19.63 0.94 -0.64
CA ARG A 256 -20.63 -0.14 -0.59
C ARG A 256 -20.24 -1.30 0.33
N ILE A 257 -18.97 -1.63 0.38
CA ILE A 257 -18.47 -2.70 1.23
C ILE A 257 -18.20 -2.10 2.62
N ILE A 258 -17.26 -1.14 2.74
CA ILE A 258 -16.81 -0.64 4.05
C ILE A 258 -17.78 0.33 4.73
N HIS A 259 -18.26 1.39 4.07
CA HIS A 259 -19.08 2.43 4.74
C HIS A 259 -20.52 1.97 4.99
N ASP A 260 -21.10 1.20 4.06
CA ASP A 260 -22.42 0.60 4.23
C ASP A 260 -22.38 -0.64 5.15
N VAL A 261 -21.17 -1.12 5.51
CA VAL A 261 -20.92 -2.29 6.36
C VAL A 261 -21.75 -3.50 5.89
N CYS A 262 -21.75 -3.77 4.59
CA CYS A 262 -22.69 -4.70 3.97
C CYS A 262 -22.61 -6.15 4.50
N TRP A 263 -21.54 -6.48 5.23
CA TRP A 263 -21.29 -7.80 5.80
C TRP A 263 -21.75 -7.96 7.26
N LEU A 264 -22.25 -6.91 7.93
CA LEU A 264 -22.82 -7.01 9.29
C LEU A 264 -24.32 -6.73 9.32
N PRO A 265 -25.09 -7.37 10.23
CA PRO A 265 -26.50 -7.05 10.43
C PRO A 265 -26.69 -5.57 10.76
N LYS A 266 -27.66 -4.91 10.11
CA LYS A 266 -27.97 -3.49 10.32
C LYS A 266 -28.33 -3.15 11.78
N SER A 267 -28.79 -4.13 12.55
CA SER A 267 -29.07 -3.98 13.98
C SER A 267 -27.81 -3.72 14.82
N TRP A 268 -26.63 -4.13 14.35
CA TRP A 268 -25.36 -4.00 15.07
C TRP A 268 -24.65 -2.67 14.80
N PHE A 269 -25.03 -1.94 13.74
CA PHE A 269 -24.42 -0.67 13.35
C PHE A 269 -25.48 0.40 13.09
N LYS A 270 -25.57 1.39 13.99
CA LYS A 270 -26.52 2.52 13.88
C LYS A 270 -25.98 3.74 13.11
N ARG A 271 -24.68 3.77 12.78
CA ARG A 271 -24.04 4.92 12.13
C ARG A 271 -23.70 4.59 10.69
N TYR A 272 -24.37 5.27 9.76
CA TYR A 272 -24.00 5.25 8.35
C TYR A 272 -23.00 6.37 8.07
N ASN A 273 -21.83 5.97 7.59
CA ASN A 273 -20.81 6.89 7.13
C ASN A 273 -21.22 7.47 5.78
N CYS A 274 -21.04 8.77 5.59
CA CYS A 274 -21.30 9.38 4.29
C CYS A 274 -20.35 8.83 3.24
N HIS A 275 -20.86 8.69 2.03
CA HIS A 275 -20.08 8.17 0.92
C HIS A 275 -19.11 9.23 0.44
N ILE A 276 -17.97 8.78 -0.05
CA ILE A 276 -17.07 9.65 -0.80
C ILE A 276 -17.55 9.62 -2.24
N PRO A 277 -17.95 10.76 -2.83
CA PRO A 277 -18.47 10.76 -4.19
C PRO A 277 -17.39 10.30 -5.16
N MET A 278 -17.80 9.60 -6.21
CA MET A 278 -16.93 9.33 -7.35
C MET A 278 -16.57 10.65 -8.03
N LEU A 279 -15.55 10.65 -8.88
CA LEU A 279 -15.27 11.78 -9.76
C LEU A 279 -15.94 11.62 -11.13
N ASP A 280 -16.40 12.73 -11.69
CA ASP A 280 -16.89 12.83 -13.06
C ASP A 280 -15.74 13.04 -14.06
N SER A 281 -16.07 13.12 -15.35
CA SER A 281 -15.11 13.28 -16.44
C SER A 281 -14.33 14.60 -16.39
N GLU A 282 -14.80 15.60 -15.65
CA GLU A 282 -14.13 16.88 -15.45
C GLU A 282 -13.31 16.90 -14.16
N GLY A 283 -13.32 15.81 -13.39
CA GLY A 283 -12.67 15.73 -12.08
C GLY A 283 -13.46 16.43 -10.97
N LYS A 284 -14.74 16.74 -11.19
CA LYS A 284 -15.66 17.23 -10.16
C LYS A 284 -16.37 16.05 -9.49
N GLN A 285 -17.09 16.31 -8.40
CA GLN A 285 -17.85 15.28 -7.71
C GLN A 285 -19.00 14.77 -8.57
N TYR A 286 -19.08 13.47 -8.76
CA TYR A 286 -20.21 12.79 -9.38
C TYR A 286 -21.33 12.63 -8.35
N LEU A 287 -22.38 13.44 -8.49
CA LEU A 287 -23.52 13.50 -7.58
C LEU A 287 -24.79 12.91 -8.21
N TYR A 288 -24.64 12.03 -9.21
CA TYR A 288 -25.74 11.36 -9.90
C TYR A 288 -26.70 12.30 -10.65
N LYS A 289 -26.24 13.49 -11.04
CA LYS A 289 -27.04 14.39 -11.87
C LYS A 289 -27.09 13.90 -13.33
N PRO A 290 -28.21 14.08 -14.06
CA PRO A 290 -28.42 13.52 -15.40
C PRO A 290 -27.33 13.87 -16.43
N GLU A 291 -26.74 15.06 -16.32
CA GLU A 291 -25.70 15.57 -17.22
C GLU A 291 -24.29 15.02 -16.93
N GLN A 292 -24.06 14.47 -15.75
CA GLN A 292 -22.74 14.04 -15.32
C GLN A 292 -22.35 12.70 -15.93
N LYS A 293 -21.07 12.59 -16.30
CA LYS A 293 -20.46 11.34 -16.76
C LYS A 293 -19.34 10.93 -15.82
N ILE A 294 -19.33 9.68 -15.37
CA ILE A 294 -18.28 9.18 -14.48
C ILE A 294 -16.92 9.23 -15.19
N LYS A 295 -15.85 9.53 -14.43
CA LYS A 295 -14.45 9.47 -14.89
C LYS A 295 -14.19 8.14 -15.60
N LYS A 296 -13.59 8.21 -16.80
CA LYS A 296 -13.30 7.03 -17.62
C LYS A 296 -12.31 6.09 -16.92
N VAL A 297 -12.57 4.79 -17.05
CA VAL A 297 -11.65 3.71 -16.62
C VAL A 297 -10.34 3.82 -17.39
N LYS A 298 -9.21 3.57 -16.72
CA LYS A 298 -7.88 3.56 -17.33
C LYS A 298 -7.16 2.24 -17.08
N PRO A 299 -6.33 1.75 -18.02
CA PRO A 299 -5.47 0.61 -17.76
C PRO A 299 -4.44 0.95 -16.68
N TYR A 300 -4.25 0.04 -15.74
CA TYR A 300 -3.23 0.13 -14.70
C TYR A 300 -2.16 -0.94 -14.94
N TRP A 301 -0.90 -0.52 -14.95
CA TRP A 301 0.23 -1.43 -14.98
C TRP A 301 1.43 -0.79 -14.27
N GLY A 302 2.33 -1.62 -13.76
CA GLY A 302 3.59 -1.17 -13.19
C GLY A 302 4.60 -2.30 -13.01
N LEU A 303 5.87 -1.95 -13.15
CA LEU A 303 7.02 -2.79 -12.83
C LEU A 303 7.86 -2.07 -11.78
N SER A 304 8.31 -2.80 -10.77
CA SER A 304 9.06 -2.22 -9.66
C SER A 304 10.06 -3.17 -9.02
N THR A 305 11.10 -2.60 -8.41
CA THR A 305 12.02 -3.32 -7.53
C THR A 305 11.82 -2.90 -6.07
N ASN A 306 11.89 -3.86 -5.15
CA ASN A 306 11.71 -3.67 -3.70
C ASN A 306 10.50 -2.79 -3.39
N SER A 307 9.39 -3.08 -4.06
CA SER A 307 8.17 -2.31 -3.99
C SER A 307 7.57 -2.33 -2.60
N ASN A 308 6.90 -1.24 -2.31
CA ASN A 308 6.05 -1.10 -1.14
C ASN A 308 4.88 -2.09 -1.22
N LEU A 309 4.28 -2.38 -0.07
CA LEU A 309 3.12 -3.27 -0.03
C LEU A 309 1.94 -2.69 -0.85
N PHE A 310 1.68 -1.38 -0.74
CA PHE A 310 0.56 -0.70 -1.41
C PHE A 310 0.94 0.59 -2.15
N TYR A 311 1.29 1.65 -1.40
CA TYR A 311 1.50 3.00 -1.92
C TYR A 311 2.95 3.36 -2.13
#